data_AF-A0A831YFU4-F1
#
_entry.id   AF-A0A831YFU4-F1
#
_cell.length_a   1.000
_cell.length_b   1.000
_cell.length_c   1.000
_cell.angle_alpha   90.00
_cell.angle_beta   90.00
_cell.angle_gamma   90.00
#
_symmetry.space_group_name_H-M   'P 1'
#
loop_
_entity.id
_entity.type
_entity.pdbx_description
1 polymer ?
#
loop_
_entity_poly.entity_id
_entity_poly.type
_entity_poly.pdbx_seq_one_letter_code
_entity_poly.pdbx_strand_id
1 'polypeptide(L)'
;MDRLWLFAVAVSVAFLGVALVVLGYVFYAWSKTSAVDTTTATAQLTTTVTSSPQTTTTTTAHTATQSPQPAQVPTVAVRRFYVVDIEETPTFVAEIESDSDGVVLRLTCGDARDDAALVKGVNKVVLPLAGRRQTLSGDVVCVVKAYHQNAEVYSGEVKLAGASAEVELVDYGGDIAFFGQLYTPSLVFKRLVIEVRNKGDVPIYICDSGCMPQIAVYINGEYAKAALQNYLVLNPSEKGRLTLTTAPVRISQNKTLVEVRLGTTTAKFAVDFSDFFALESAVLFSQRVEVDGWDVAAVNITEASYVQIGGTVYGAEERMKFVAIRISARNIDKEPRPLGDLWGFKLVTTAGKGYDPATTLRPAHGVGTFIIPYTPSVEVRPGEVKEFDVLFQIPQDEYV
;
A
#
# COMPACT_ATOMS: atom_id res chain seq x y z
N MET A 1 25.19 46.13 -3.13
CA MET A 1 25.23 45.09 -2.08
C MET A 1 23.84 44.74 -1.54
N ASP A 2 22.76 45.36 -2.03
CA ASP A 2 21.42 45.27 -1.41
C ASP A 2 20.49 44.18 -1.97
N ARG A 3 20.78 43.59 -3.13
CA ARG A 3 19.92 42.56 -3.76
C ARG A 3 20.02 41.18 -3.10
N LEU A 4 21.17 40.85 -2.49
CA LEU A 4 21.36 39.57 -1.80
C LEU A 4 20.60 39.52 -0.46
N TRP A 5 20.44 40.67 0.21
CA TRP A 5 19.76 40.77 1.49
C TRP A 5 18.23 40.70 1.34
N LEU A 6 17.67 41.31 0.28
CA LEU A 6 16.25 41.21 -0.04
C LEU A 6 15.83 39.78 -0.43
N PHE A 7 16.69 39.05 -1.16
CA PHE A 7 16.45 37.64 -1.48
C PHE A 7 16.51 36.74 -0.23
N ALA A 8 17.47 36.97 0.67
CA ALA A 8 17.58 36.21 1.92
C ALA A 8 16.36 36.44 2.85
N VAL A 9 15.84 37.67 2.91
CA VAL A 9 14.65 38.01 3.72
C VAL A 9 13.38 37.41 3.10
N ALA A 10 13.20 37.49 1.78
CA ALA A 10 12.04 36.92 1.10
C ALA A 10 11.97 35.38 1.23
N VAL A 11 13.12 34.71 1.08
CA VAL A 11 13.24 33.26 1.29
C VAL A 11 12.94 32.90 2.76
N SER A 12 13.46 33.67 3.72
CA SER A 12 13.21 33.44 5.15
C SER A 12 11.73 33.60 5.55
N VAL A 13 11.02 34.58 4.98
CA VAL A 13 9.58 34.80 5.23
C VAL A 13 8.74 33.68 4.61
N ALA A 14 9.11 33.17 3.44
CA ALA A 14 8.45 32.01 2.82
C ALA A 14 8.66 30.71 3.63
N PHE A 15 9.88 30.47 4.13
CA PHE A 15 10.18 29.34 5.01
C PHE A 15 9.44 29.44 6.36
N LEU A 16 9.28 30.64 6.93
CA LEU A 16 8.53 30.85 8.18
C LEU A 16 7.02 30.61 7.97
N GLY A 17 6.47 31.03 6.83
CA GLY A 17 5.06 30.79 6.48
C GLY A 17 4.73 29.30 6.34
N VAL A 18 5.57 28.54 5.64
CA VAL A 18 5.39 27.08 5.48
C VAL A 18 5.58 26.35 6.81
N ALA A 19 6.57 26.74 7.62
CA ALA A 19 6.79 26.14 8.94
C ALA A 19 5.61 26.37 9.90
N LEU A 20 4.99 27.56 9.88
CA LEU A 20 3.82 27.87 10.71
C LEU A 20 2.55 27.11 10.27
N VAL A 21 2.37 26.88 8.96
CA VAL A 21 1.26 26.05 8.45
C VAL A 21 1.44 24.58 8.85
N VAL A 22 2.66 24.05 8.79
CA VAL A 22 2.97 22.68 9.23
C VAL A 22 2.81 22.53 10.75
N LEU A 23 3.28 23.50 11.54
CA LEU A 23 3.09 23.52 13.00
C LEU A 23 1.62 23.61 13.40
N GLY A 24 0.83 24.43 12.70
CA GLY A 24 -0.62 24.52 12.90
C GLY A 24 -1.34 23.19 12.61
N TYR A 25 -0.91 22.47 11.58
CA TYR A 25 -1.47 21.17 11.21
C TYR A 25 -1.11 20.07 12.24
N VAL A 26 0.12 20.11 12.78
CA VAL A 26 0.58 19.20 13.83
C VAL A 26 -0.13 19.47 15.17
N PHE A 27 -0.33 20.74 15.54
CA PHE A 27 -1.07 21.10 16.76
C PHE A 27 -2.56 20.73 16.65
N TYR A 28 -3.17 20.92 15.49
CA TYR A 28 -4.55 20.51 15.22
C TYR A 28 -4.72 18.98 15.35
N ALA A 29 -3.78 18.20 14.80
CA ALA A 29 -3.78 16.74 14.92
C ALA A 29 -3.55 16.24 16.35
N TRP A 30 -2.70 16.93 17.14
CA TRP A 30 -2.42 16.57 18.55
C TRP A 30 -3.56 16.95 19.51
N SER A 31 -4.30 18.02 19.23
CA SER A 31 -5.46 18.43 20.03
C SER A 31 -6.64 17.44 19.95
N LYS A 32 -6.73 16.64 18.87
CA LYS A 32 -7.77 15.62 18.69
C LYS A 32 -7.45 14.26 19.35
N THR A 33 -6.23 14.02 19.80
CA THR A 33 -5.82 12.75 20.41
C THR A 33 -5.75 12.79 21.94
N SER A 34 -5.98 13.94 22.58
CA SER A 34 -5.78 14.11 24.03
C SER A 34 -7.07 14.16 24.86
N ALA A 35 -8.23 13.84 24.29
CA ALA A 35 -9.50 13.77 25.02
C ALA A 35 -9.95 12.31 25.20
N VAL A 36 -9.37 11.62 26.18
CA VAL A 36 -9.98 10.42 26.77
C VAL A 36 -9.95 10.57 28.29
N ASP A 37 -11.15 10.76 28.83
CA ASP A 37 -11.45 10.88 30.25
C ASP A 37 -10.98 9.64 31.03
N THR A 38 -10.27 9.91 32.12
CA THR A 38 -9.92 8.94 33.15
C THR A 38 -11.06 8.92 34.17
N THR A 39 -11.86 7.85 34.19
CA THR A 39 -12.69 7.52 35.36
C THR A 39 -12.45 6.08 35.80
N THR A 40 -11.60 5.99 36.82
CA THR A 40 -11.37 4.83 37.68
C THR A 40 -12.63 4.55 38.50
N ALA A 41 -13.15 3.32 38.46
CA ALA A 41 -14.09 2.82 39.45
C ALA A 41 -13.75 1.37 39.82
N THR A 42 -13.03 1.26 40.93
CA THR A 42 -12.73 0.07 41.71
C THR A 42 -14.02 -0.53 42.28
N ALA A 43 -14.21 -1.84 42.14
CA ALA A 43 -15.12 -2.59 43.01
C ALA A 43 -14.56 -3.99 43.28
N GLN A 44 -13.98 -4.15 44.46
CA GLN A 44 -13.69 -5.41 45.13
C GLN A 44 -14.98 -6.02 45.69
N LEU A 45 -15.10 -7.35 45.69
CA LEU A 45 -15.80 -8.14 46.72
C LEU A 45 -15.40 -9.62 46.51
N THR A 46 -14.39 -10.13 47.22
CA THR A 46 -14.42 -10.72 48.58
C THR A 46 -15.20 -12.03 48.65
N THR A 47 -14.43 -13.12 48.70
CA THR A 47 -14.79 -14.48 49.10
C THR A 47 -15.34 -14.52 50.53
N THR A 48 -16.40 -15.31 50.75
CA THR A 48 -16.74 -15.77 52.10
C THR A 48 -16.91 -17.29 52.07
N VAL A 49 -15.97 -17.98 52.69
CA VAL A 49 -16.07 -19.38 53.08
C VAL A 49 -16.76 -19.42 54.45
N THR A 50 -17.79 -20.24 54.59
CA THR A 50 -18.33 -20.58 55.92
C THR A 50 -18.52 -22.09 56.01
N SER A 51 -17.91 -22.66 57.03
CA SER A 51 -17.81 -24.09 57.33
C SER A 51 -18.82 -24.57 58.39
N SER A 52 -19.33 -25.80 58.19
CA SER A 52 -19.76 -26.81 59.21
C SER A 52 -21.09 -26.60 59.98
N PRO A 53 -21.75 -27.65 60.57
CA PRO A 53 -21.31 -29.04 60.75
C PRO A 53 -22.32 -30.18 60.46
N GLN A 54 -21.77 -31.38 60.55
CA GLN A 54 -22.30 -32.75 60.43
C GLN A 54 -23.71 -33.02 60.99
N THR A 55 -24.41 -33.96 60.36
CA THR A 55 -25.23 -34.93 61.11
C THR A 55 -25.06 -36.33 60.49
N THR A 56 -24.57 -37.25 61.30
CA THR A 56 -24.35 -38.67 61.00
C THR A 56 -25.68 -39.41 61.07
N THR A 57 -26.03 -40.17 60.04
CA THR A 57 -27.02 -41.26 60.17
C THR A 57 -26.50 -42.50 59.47
N THR A 58 -26.26 -43.54 60.26
CA THR A 58 -25.84 -44.87 59.80
C THR A 58 -27.09 -45.68 59.48
N THR A 59 -27.22 -46.18 58.25
CA THR A 59 -28.19 -47.23 57.90
C THR A 59 -27.46 -48.34 57.16
N THR A 60 -27.53 -49.55 57.70
CA THR A 60 -26.89 -50.75 57.17
C THR A 60 -27.86 -51.54 56.29
N ALA A 61 -27.31 -52.05 55.17
CA ALA A 61 -27.75 -53.17 54.33
C ALA A 61 -28.94 -52.98 53.36
N HIS A 62 -28.67 -53.15 52.06
CA HIS A 62 -28.83 -54.44 51.38
C HIS A 62 -28.02 -54.44 50.07
N THR A 63 -27.07 -55.36 49.94
CA THR A 63 -26.38 -55.65 48.68
C THR A 63 -27.34 -56.37 47.75
N ALA A 64 -27.92 -55.65 46.79
CA ALA A 64 -28.46 -56.26 45.59
C ALA A 64 -27.29 -56.43 44.61
N THR A 65 -26.91 -57.67 44.34
CA THR A 65 -25.99 -58.03 43.26
C THR A 65 -26.68 -57.70 41.93
N GLN A 66 -26.56 -56.45 41.47
CA GLN A 66 -26.85 -56.12 40.10
C GLN A 66 -25.79 -56.80 39.24
N SER A 67 -26.25 -57.73 38.39
CA SER A 67 -25.52 -58.18 37.22
C SER A 67 -24.99 -56.94 36.48
N PRO A 68 -23.70 -56.88 36.07
CA PRO A 68 -23.17 -55.70 35.40
C PRO A 68 -23.94 -55.52 34.09
N GLN A 69 -24.80 -54.51 34.09
CA GLN A 69 -25.35 -53.94 32.87
C GLN A 69 -24.16 -53.67 31.95
N PRO A 70 -24.17 -54.12 30.66
CA PRO A 70 -23.05 -53.89 29.77
C PRO A 70 -22.76 -52.39 29.80
N ALA A 71 -21.53 -52.03 30.20
CA ALA A 71 -21.12 -50.64 30.33
C ALA A 71 -21.48 -49.93 29.03
N GLN A 72 -22.48 -49.06 29.11
CA GLN A 72 -23.05 -48.42 27.94
C GLN A 72 -21.94 -47.54 27.38
N VAL A 73 -21.39 -47.92 26.22
CA VAL A 73 -20.31 -47.17 25.58
C VAL A 73 -20.89 -45.80 25.25
N PRO A 74 -20.31 -44.71 25.78
CA PRO A 74 -20.85 -43.38 25.57
C PRO A 74 -20.82 -43.03 24.09
N THR A 75 -21.87 -42.38 23.63
CA THR A 75 -21.93 -41.85 22.27
C THR A 75 -21.14 -40.54 22.25
N VAL A 76 -20.16 -40.45 21.34
CA VAL A 76 -19.39 -39.23 21.09
C VAL A 76 -19.54 -38.85 19.63
N ALA A 77 -19.97 -37.62 19.38
CA ALA A 77 -20.14 -37.07 18.04
C ALA A 77 -19.41 -35.74 17.89
N VAL A 78 -18.70 -35.57 16.78
CA VAL A 78 -18.11 -34.28 16.41
C VAL A 78 -19.16 -33.43 15.75
N ARG A 79 -19.34 -32.20 16.23
CA ARG A 79 -20.15 -31.19 15.54
C ARG A 79 -19.35 -30.42 14.51
N ARG A 80 -18.20 -29.89 14.91
CA ARG A 80 -17.41 -29.01 14.05
C ARG A 80 -15.95 -28.94 14.50
N PHE A 81 -15.09 -28.76 13.51
CA PHE A 81 -13.70 -28.35 13.69
C PHE A 81 -13.48 -27.04 12.93
N TYR A 82 -12.71 -26.14 13.51
CA TYR A 82 -12.27 -24.91 12.86
C TYR A 82 -11.07 -24.32 13.58
N VAL A 83 -10.33 -23.45 12.91
CA VAL A 83 -9.25 -22.66 13.51
C VAL A 83 -9.64 -21.19 13.45
N VAL A 84 -9.54 -20.51 14.57
CA VAL A 84 -9.88 -19.09 14.71
C VAL A 84 -8.82 -18.38 15.53
N ASP A 85 -8.81 -17.05 15.40
CA ASP A 85 -8.06 -16.20 16.30
C ASP A 85 -8.71 -16.16 17.69
N ILE A 86 -7.94 -16.51 18.73
CA ILE A 86 -8.30 -16.29 20.13
C ILE A 86 -7.13 -15.55 20.78
N GLU A 87 -7.39 -14.30 21.20
CA GLU A 87 -6.37 -13.43 21.81
C GLU A 87 -5.08 -13.33 20.98
N GLU A 88 -5.23 -13.12 19.66
CA GLU A 88 -4.12 -13.03 18.71
C GLU A 88 -3.32 -14.33 18.57
N THR A 89 -3.91 -15.48 18.90
CA THR A 89 -3.28 -16.80 18.82
C THR A 89 -4.12 -17.74 17.96
N PRO A 90 -3.54 -18.38 16.91
CA PRO A 90 -4.29 -19.30 16.07
C PRO A 90 -4.64 -20.54 16.88
N THR A 91 -5.93 -20.76 17.09
CA THR A 91 -6.42 -21.77 18.02
C THR A 91 -7.36 -22.73 17.31
N PHE A 92 -7.03 -24.01 17.36
CA PHE A 92 -7.90 -25.07 16.89
C PHE A 92 -9.02 -25.28 17.91
N VAL A 93 -10.27 -25.33 17.42
CA VAL A 93 -11.45 -25.57 18.25
C VAL A 93 -12.13 -26.84 17.79
N ALA A 94 -12.30 -27.77 18.73
CA ALA A 94 -13.12 -28.96 18.56
C ALA A 94 -14.42 -28.80 19.35
N GLU A 95 -15.55 -28.83 18.64
CA GLU A 95 -16.88 -28.87 19.25
C GLU A 95 -17.42 -30.30 19.20
N ILE A 96 -17.60 -30.89 20.38
CA ILE A 96 -17.93 -32.31 20.53
C ILE A 96 -19.12 -32.46 21.46
N GLU A 97 -20.01 -33.37 21.09
CA GLU A 97 -21.21 -33.72 21.81
C GLU A 97 -21.04 -35.11 22.42
N SER A 98 -21.34 -35.25 23.71
CA SER A 98 -21.35 -36.54 24.39
C SER A 98 -22.57 -36.69 25.29
N ASP A 99 -23.09 -37.92 25.36
CA ASP A 99 -24.22 -38.32 26.20
C ASP A 99 -23.81 -38.69 27.64
N SER A 100 -22.51 -38.76 27.93
CA SER A 100 -21.95 -39.15 29.23
C SER A 100 -21.04 -38.08 29.81
N ASP A 101 -21.10 -37.95 31.14
CA ASP A 101 -20.06 -37.29 31.91
C ASP A 101 -18.80 -38.16 31.96
N GLY A 102 -17.62 -37.55 32.10
CA GLY A 102 -16.37 -38.29 32.32
C GLY A 102 -15.66 -38.78 31.06
N VAL A 103 -16.06 -38.29 29.88
CA VAL A 103 -15.28 -38.43 28.65
C VAL A 103 -14.10 -37.45 28.70
N VAL A 104 -12.89 -37.92 28.47
CA VAL A 104 -11.70 -37.08 28.35
C VAL A 104 -11.35 -36.92 26.89
N LEU A 105 -11.32 -35.68 26.41
CA LEU A 105 -10.83 -35.35 25.09
C LEU A 105 -9.31 -35.14 25.14
N ARG A 106 -8.61 -35.68 24.15
CA ARG A 106 -7.22 -35.39 23.86
C ARG A 106 -7.13 -34.86 22.44
N LEU A 107 -6.55 -33.68 22.30
CA LEU A 107 -6.31 -33.04 21.02
C LEU A 107 -4.80 -32.91 20.82
N THR A 108 -4.30 -33.42 19.70
CA THR A 108 -2.88 -33.34 19.33
C THR A 108 -2.78 -32.78 17.92
N CYS A 109 -1.98 -31.72 17.72
CA CYS A 109 -1.73 -31.13 16.41
C CYS A 109 -0.23 -30.88 16.24
N GLY A 110 0.45 -31.63 15.37
CA GLY A 110 1.91 -31.60 15.30
C GLY A 110 2.53 -31.89 16.68
N ASP A 111 3.33 -30.94 17.19
CA ASP A 111 3.96 -31.02 18.52
C ASP A 111 3.08 -30.51 19.67
N ALA A 112 1.96 -29.84 19.36
CA ALA A 112 1.06 -29.26 20.36
C ALA A 112 0.05 -30.30 20.86
N ARG A 113 -0.28 -30.26 22.16
CA ARG A 113 -1.26 -31.16 22.78
C ARG A 113 -2.04 -30.47 23.90
N ASP A 114 -3.32 -30.80 24.00
CA ASP A 114 -4.18 -30.43 25.12
C ASP A 114 -5.13 -31.58 25.49
N ASP A 115 -5.49 -31.66 26.78
CA ASP A 115 -6.38 -32.70 27.34
C ASP A 115 -7.47 -32.00 28.18
N ALA A 116 -8.75 -32.31 27.97
CA ALA A 116 -9.87 -31.72 28.70
C ALA A 116 -10.95 -32.74 29.07
N ALA A 117 -11.44 -32.68 30.31
CA ALA A 117 -12.59 -33.48 30.74
C ALA A 117 -13.90 -32.84 30.27
N LEU A 118 -14.75 -33.64 29.63
CA LEU A 118 -16.05 -33.23 29.12
C LEU A 118 -17.17 -33.58 30.10
N VAL A 119 -18.13 -32.66 30.20
CA VAL A 119 -19.41 -32.85 30.91
C VAL A 119 -20.49 -33.17 29.86
N LYS A 120 -21.56 -33.86 30.22
CA LYS A 120 -22.63 -34.21 29.29
C LYS A 120 -23.17 -33.00 28.53
N GLY A 121 -23.34 -33.15 27.22
CA GLY A 121 -23.78 -32.10 26.29
C GLY A 121 -22.69 -31.71 25.27
N VAL A 122 -22.77 -30.48 24.76
CA VAL A 122 -21.78 -29.94 23.82
C VAL A 122 -20.71 -29.19 24.58
N ASN A 123 -19.45 -29.59 24.36
CA ASN A 123 -18.29 -28.91 24.93
C ASN A 123 -17.34 -28.45 23.82
N LYS A 124 -16.49 -27.49 24.19
CA LYS A 124 -15.42 -26.97 23.34
C LYS A 124 -14.08 -27.26 23.98
N VAL A 125 -13.16 -27.79 23.20
CA VAL A 125 -11.74 -27.92 23.57
C VAL A 125 -10.94 -27.10 22.59
N VAL A 126 -9.95 -26.38 23.10
CA VAL A 126 -9.19 -25.40 22.35
C VAL A 126 -7.70 -25.72 22.46
N LEU A 127 -6.98 -25.73 21.35
CA LEU A 127 -5.53 -25.95 21.33
C LEU A 127 -4.85 -24.82 20.55
N PRO A 128 -4.02 -23.99 21.21
CA PRO A 128 -3.14 -23.06 20.53
C PRO A 128 -2.20 -23.82 19.59
N LEU A 129 -2.21 -23.45 18.31
CA LEU A 129 -1.41 -24.13 17.28
C LEU A 129 -0.03 -23.50 17.08
N ALA A 130 0.12 -22.21 17.38
CA ALA A 130 1.36 -21.47 17.22
C ALA A 130 1.46 -20.37 18.28
N GLY A 131 2.58 -19.65 18.29
CA GLY A 131 2.75 -18.49 19.16
C GLY A 131 1.83 -17.33 18.78
N ARG A 132 1.73 -16.36 19.69
CA ARG A 132 0.97 -15.12 19.47
C ARG A 132 1.40 -14.43 18.17
N ARG A 133 0.42 -14.06 17.33
CA ARG A 133 0.57 -13.41 16.02
C ARG A 133 1.43 -14.18 15.02
N GLN A 134 1.55 -15.50 15.19
CA GLN A 134 2.25 -16.35 14.24
C GLN A 134 1.26 -17.00 13.29
N THR A 135 1.43 -16.76 12.00
CA THR A 135 0.64 -17.42 10.98
C THR A 135 1.19 -18.84 10.77
N LEU A 136 0.34 -19.86 10.91
CA LEU A 136 0.75 -21.26 10.72
C LEU A 136 1.00 -21.53 9.23
N SER A 137 2.27 -21.77 8.87
CA SER A 137 2.66 -22.08 7.49
C SER A 137 2.73 -23.58 7.23
N GLY A 138 2.07 -24.04 6.17
CA GLY A 138 2.12 -25.42 5.71
C GLY A 138 1.14 -26.36 6.42
N ASP A 139 1.20 -27.62 6.00
CA ASP A 139 0.22 -28.63 6.40
C ASP A 139 0.45 -29.08 7.86
N VAL A 140 -0.63 -29.15 8.64
CA VAL A 140 -0.63 -29.73 9.99
C VAL A 140 -1.76 -30.75 10.12
N VAL A 141 -1.44 -31.89 10.70
CA VAL A 141 -2.41 -32.94 11.01
C VAL A 141 -2.77 -32.85 12.49
N CYS A 142 -4.07 -32.71 12.74
CA CYS A 142 -4.68 -32.71 14.06
C CYS A 142 -5.42 -34.02 14.29
N VAL A 143 -5.14 -34.67 15.40
CA VAL A 143 -5.81 -35.90 15.83
C VAL A 143 -6.62 -35.59 17.09
N VAL A 144 -7.91 -35.93 17.04
CA VAL A 144 -8.84 -35.77 18.15
C VAL A 144 -9.21 -37.16 18.64
N LYS A 145 -8.99 -37.43 19.92
CA LYS A 145 -9.34 -38.69 20.56
C LYS A 145 -10.22 -38.45 21.77
N ALA A 146 -11.22 -39.31 21.99
CA ALA A 146 -12.04 -39.28 23.19
C ALA A 146 -11.89 -40.61 23.95
N TYR A 147 -11.73 -40.52 25.27
CA TYR A 147 -11.55 -41.65 26.15
C TYR A 147 -12.64 -41.67 27.22
N HIS A 148 -13.20 -42.83 27.50
CA HIS A 148 -14.09 -43.06 28.64
C HIS A 148 -13.56 -44.25 29.44
N GLN A 149 -13.30 -44.06 30.74
CA GLN A 149 -12.72 -45.11 31.60
C GLN A 149 -11.42 -45.72 31.01
N ASN A 150 -10.56 -44.89 30.43
CA ASN A 150 -9.32 -45.26 29.72
C ASN A 150 -9.50 -46.08 28.43
N ALA A 151 -10.73 -46.34 27.97
CA ALA A 151 -10.99 -46.91 26.64
C ALA A 151 -11.20 -45.81 25.61
N GLU A 152 -10.55 -45.92 24.45
CA GLU A 152 -10.79 -45.02 23.32
C GLU A 152 -12.19 -45.29 22.75
N VAL A 153 -13.04 -44.27 22.73
CA VAL A 153 -14.41 -44.36 22.21
C VAL A 153 -14.58 -43.58 20.90
N TYR A 154 -13.63 -42.70 20.57
CA TYR A 154 -13.60 -41.94 19.32
C TYR A 154 -12.16 -41.58 18.94
N SER A 155 -11.86 -41.63 17.63
CA SER A 155 -10.65 -41.06 17.04
C SER A 155 -10.96 -40.48 15.67
N GLY A 156 -10.51 -39.25 15.42
CA GLY A 156 -10.67 -38.55 14.15
C GLY A 156 -9.42 -37.78 13.78
N GLU A 157 -9.18 -37.64 12.48
CA GLU A 157 -8.06 -36.88 11.92
C GLU A 157 -8.59 -35.69 11.11
N VAL A 158 -7.97 -34.53 11.30
CA VAL A 158 -8.25 -33.30 10.56
C VAL A 158 -6.94 -32.81 9.96
N LYS A 159 -6.93 -32.59 8.64
CA LYS A 159 -5.79 -32.01 7.93
C LYS A 159 -6.06 -30.54 7.71
N LEU A 160 -5.12 -29.70 8.10
CA LEU A 160 -5.13 -28.26 7.89
C LEU A 160 -4.04 -27.95 6.86
N ALA A 161 -4.36 -27.22 5.79
CA ALA A 161 -3.38 -26.79 4.78
C ALA A 161 -2.55 -25.57 5.22
N GLY A 162 -2.85 -25.02 6.40
CA GLY A 162 -2.22 -23.81 6.90
C GLY A 162 -2.73 -22.55 6.21
N ALA A 163 -1.94 -21.48 6.30
CA ALA A 163 -2.31 -20.17 5.77
C ALA A 163 -2.11 -20.10 4.25
N SER A 164 -3.12 -19.56 3.57
CA SER A 164 -3.09 -19.26 2.15
C SER A 164 -3.89 -18.00 1.88
N ALA A 165 -3.32 -17.09 1.09
CA ALA A 165 -3.97 -15.84 0.74
C ALA A 165 -4.12 -15.68 -0.77
N GLU A 166 -5.22 -15.06 -1.17
CA GLU A 166 -5.41 -14.43 -2.47
C GLU A 166 -5.30 -12.92 -2.28
N VAL A 167 -4.59 -12.23 -3.18
CA VAL A 167 -4.36 -10.77 -3.09
C VAL A 167 -4.78 -10.12 -4.40
N GLU A 168 -5.65 -9.13 -4.29
CA GLU A 168 -6.15 -8.34 -5.41
C GLU A 168 -5.76 -6.87 -5.24
N LEU A 169 -5.39 -6.22 -6.35
CA LEU A 169 -5.18 -4.78 -6.39
C LEU A 169 -6.54 -4.07 -6.42
N VAL A 170 -6.78 -3.18 -5.46
CA VAL A 170 -8.01 -2.40 -5.36
C VAL A 170 -7.81 -0.98 -5.89
N ASP A 171 -6.73 -0.34 -5.46
CA ASP A 171 -6.41 1.04 -5.80
C ASP A 171 -4.90 1.28 -5.67
N TYR A 172 -4.40 2.29 -6.36
CA TYR A 172 -3.01 2.72 -6.30
C TYR A 172 -2.94 4.23 -6.48
N GLY A 173 -1.87 4.82 -5.94
CA GLY A 173 -1.65 6.26 -6.00
C GLY A 173 -0.20 6.57 -6.30
N GLY A 174 -0.01 7.34 -7.36
CA GLY A 174 1.19 8.11 -7.57
C GLY A 174 1.07 9.52 -6.97
N ASP A 175 2.21 10.14 -6.69
CA ASP A 175 2.31 11.57 -6.38
C ASP A 175 3.41 12.16 -7.26
N ILE A 176 3.39 13.47 -7.48
CA ILE A 176 4.50 14.16 -8.15
C ILE A 176 5.42 14.68 -7.06
N ALA A 177 6.63 14.13 -7.00
CA ALA A 177 7.63 14.57 -6.04
C ALA A 177 8.80 15.22 -6.79
N PHE A 178 9.35 16.28 -6.19
CA PHE A 178 10.53 16.97 -6.70
C PHE A 178 11.77 16.37 -6.05
N PHE A 179 12.70 15.89 -6.87
CA PHE A 179 13.97 15.32 -6.40
C PHE A 179 15.16 16.16 -6.81
N GLY A 180 16.14 16.26 -5.91
CA GLY A 180 17.44 16.87 -6.17
C GLY A 180 17.42 18.41 -6.21
N GLN A 181 18.59 19.00 -6.49
CA GLN A 181 18.78 20.46 -6.52
C GLN A 181 18.14 21.15 -7.74
N LEU A 182 17.76 20.38 -8.76
CA LEU A 182 17.24 20.87 -10.04
C LEU A 182 15.70 20.88 -10.11
N TYR A 183 14.99 20.48 -9.05
CA TYR A 183 13.52 20.46 -9.00
C TYR A 183 12.89 19.77 -10.21
N THR A 184 13.49 18.69 -10.72
CA THR A 184 12.82 17.88 -11.74
C THR A 184 11.66 17.15 -11.06
N PRO A 185 10.40 17.39 -11.46
CA PRO A 185 9.32 16.54 -11.02
C PRO A 185 9.62 15.11 -11.47
N SER A 186 9.21 14.17 -10.65
CA SER A 186 9.20 12.78 -11.01
C SER A 186 7.97 12.16 -10.40
N LEU A 187 7.27 11.37 -11.19
CA LEU A 187 6.23 10.51 -10.66
C LEU A 187 6.81 9.52 -9.64
N VAL A 188 6.19 9.47 -8.48
CA VAL A 188 6.52 8.52 -7.42
C VAL A 188 5.35 7.64 -7.06
N PHE A 189 5.63 6.36 -6.92
CA PHE A 189 4.69 5.46 -6.28
C PHE A 189 4.64 5.78 -4.78
N LYS A 190 3.45 6.00 -4.24
CA LYS A 190 3.27 6.42 -2.83
C LYS A 190 2.26 5.57 -2.07
N ARG A 191 1.20 5.12 -2.74
CA ARG A 191 0.08 4.44 -2.10
C ARG A 191 -0.32 3.20 -2.88
N LEU A 192 -0.58 2.12 -2.15
CA LEU A 192 -1.09 0.87 -2.67
C LEU A 192 -2.21 0.39 -1.76
N VAL A 193 -3.35 0.05 -2.33
CA VAL A 193 -4.49 -0.55 -1.62
C VAL A 193 -4.76 -1.93 -2.21
N ILE A 194 -4.68 -2.94 -1.37
CA ILE A 194 -4.94 -4.33 -1.75
C ILE A 194 -6.09 -4.91 -0.91
N GLU A 195 -6.85 -5.83 -1.51
CA GLU A 195 -7.75 -6.71 -0.79
C GLU A 195 -7.06 -8.06 -0.62
N VAL A 196 -6.98 -8.53 0.62
CA VAL A 196 -6.44 -9.83 0.96
C VAL A 196 -7.60 -10.71 1.40
N ARG A 197 -7.68 -11.92 0.82
CA ARG A 197 -8.68 -12.93 1.18
C ARG A 197 -7.97 -14.17 1.70
N ASN A 198 -8.36 -14.62 2.89
CA ASN A 198 -7.85 -15.86 3.44
C ASN A 198 -8.55 -17.06 2.78
N LYS A 199 -7.77 -17.87 2.07
CA LYS A 199 -8.17 -19.13 1.43
C LYS A 199 -7.70 -20.36 2.20
N GLY A 200 -6.90 -20.16 3.24
CA GLY A 200 -6.38 -21.22 4.08
C GLY A 200 -7.36 -21.62 5.19
N ASP A 201 -6.92 -22.59 5.98
CA ASP A 201 -7.71 -23.17 7.07
C ASP A 201 -7.41 -22.52 8.43
N VAL A 202 -6.47 -21.57 8.47
CA VAL A 202 -6.01 -20.90 9.70
C VAL A 202 -6.00 -19.38 9.57
N PRO A 203 -6.07 -18.63 10.68
CA PRO A 203 -5.95 -17.17 10.66
C PRO A 203 -4.64 -16.68 10.05
N ILE A 204 -4.71 -15.55 9.34
CA ILE A 204 -3.55 -14.83 8.80
C ILE A 204 -3.37 -13.53 9.58
N TYR A 205 -2.17 -13.30 10.09
CA TYR A 205 -1.79 -12.09 10.81
C TYR A 205 -0.91 -11.20 9.94
N ILE A 206 -1.37 -9.98 9.64
CA ILE A 206 -0.65 -9.02 8.80
C ILE A 206 -0.35 -7.78 9.63
N CYS A 207 0.93 -7.56 9.97
CA CYS A 207 1.37 -6.46 10.81
C CYS A 207 2.77 -5.94 10.46
N ASP A 208 3.06 -4.69 10.84
CA ASP A 208 4.33 -4.02 10.53
C ASP A 208 5.54 -4.61 11.28
N SER A 209 5.33 -5.15 12.48
CA SER A 209 6.42 -5.72 13.29
C SER A 209 5.95 -6.84 14.20
N GLY A 210 6.73 -7.93 14.28
CA GLY A 210 6.51 -9.04 15.21
C GLY A 210 5.64 -10.19 14.68
N CYS A 211 4.96 -10.03 13.54
CA CYS A 211 4.24 -11.14 12.89
C CYS A 211 5.10 -11.77 11.78
N MET A 212 5.01 -13.08 11.62
CA MET A 212 5.29 -13.75 10.36
C MET A 212 3.92 -14.01 9.70
N PRO A 213 3.63 -13.53 8.47
CA PRO A 213 4.56 -13.11 7.42
C PRO A 213 4.74 -11.60 7.24
N GLN A 214 5.95 -11.21 6.82
CA GLN A 214 6.26 -9.85 6.40
C GLN A 214 5.67 -9.59 5.01
N ILE A 215 5.01 -8.44 4.84
CA ILE A 215 4.63 -7.95 3.51
C ILE A 215 5.85 -7.30 2.84
N ALA A 216 6.10 -7.66 1.58
CA ALA A 216 7.13 -7.04 0.77
C ALA A 216 6.53 -6.57 -0.56
N VAL A 217 6.84 -5.33 -0.94
CA VAL A 217 6.41 -4.75 -2.20
C VAL A 217 7.63 -4.56 -3.09
N TYR A 218 7.51 -4.91 -4.36
CA TYR A 218 8.52 -4.66 -5.37
C TYR A 218 7.90 -3.89 -6.54
N ILE A 219 8.63 -2.93 -7.06
CA ILE A 219 8.22 -2.08 -8.19
C ILE A 219 9.27 -2.27 -9.27
N ASN A 220 8.86 -2.80 -10.43
CA ASN A 220 9.76 -3.19 -11.52
C ASN A 220 10.91 -4.10 -11.07
N GLY A 221 10.67 -4.94 -10.05
CA GLY A 221 11.67 -5.84 -9.46
C GLY A 221 12.53 -5.23 -8.36
N GLU A 222 12.47 -3.92 -8.15
CA GLU A 222 13.19 -3.25 -7.04
C GLU A 222 12.36 -3.27 -5.76
N TYR A 223 13.00 -3.57 -4.63
CA TYR A 223 12.32 -3.59 -3.33
C TYR A 223 11.86 -2.18 -2.93
N ALA A 224 10.55 -2.02 -2.76
CA ALA A 224 9.92 -0.80 -2.29
C ALA A 224 9.54 -0.99 -0.82
N LYS A 225 10.28 -0.33 0.09
CA LYS A 225 9.95 -0.38 1.52
C LYS A 225 8.53 0.15 1.71
N ALA A 226 7.64 -0.69 2.23
CA ALA A 226 6.25 -0.34 2.51
C ALA A 226 6.00 -0.32 4.03
N ALA A 227 5.18 0.61 4.48
CA ALA A 227 4.62 0.67 5.82
C ALA A 227 3.12 0.37 5.75
N LEU A 228 2.65 -0.53 6.61
CA LEU A 228 1.23 -0.81 6.79
C LEU A 228 0.60 0.34 7.56
N GLN A 229 -0.49 0.89 7.03
CA GLN A 229 -1.27 1.87 7.79
C GLN A 229 -2.21 1.22 8.80
N ASN A 230 -2.48 -0.08 8.64
CA ASN A 230 -3.41 -0.81 9.47
C ASN A 230 -2.96 -2.26 9.70
N TYR A 231 -3.16 -2.74 10.92
CA TYR A 231 -3.07 -4.15 11.28
C TYR A 231 -4.32 -4.91 10.77
N LEU A 232 -4.14 -6.15 10.34
CA LEU A 232 -5.24 -6.99 9.88
C LEU A 232 -5.07 -8.44 10.36
N VAL A 233 -6.15 -9.00 10.91
CA VAL A 233 -6.31 -10.44 11.17
C VAL A 233 -7.44 -10.92 10.30
N LEU A 234 -7.23 -12.03 9.59
CA LEU A 234 -8.24 -12.65 8.74
C LEU A 234 -8.42 -14.10 9.17
N ASN A 235 -9.57 -14.43 9.76
CA ASN A 235 -9.96 -15.82 9.96
C ASN A 235 -10.20 -16.52 8.60
N PRO A 236 -10.25 -17.86 8.57
CA PRO A 236 -10.55 -18.60 7.35
C PRO A 236 -11.79 -18.05 6.63
N SER A 237 -11.70 -17.91 5.30
CA SER A 237 -12.75 -17.33 4.43
C SER A 237 -13.03 -15.83 4.58
N GLU A 238 -12.40 -15.12 5.52
CA GLU A 238 -12.52 -13.67 5.65
C GLU A 238 -11.69 -12.93 4.60
N LYS A 239 -12.04 -11.67 4.38
CA LYS A 239 -11.29 -10.75 3.53
C LYS A 239 -11.19 -9.38 4.18
N GLY A 240 -10.12 -8.66 3.89
CA GLY A 240 -9.90 -7.32 4.40
C GLY A 240 -9.02 -6.48 3.49
N ARG A 241 -9.07 -5.17 3.68
CA ARG A 241 -8.29 -4.22 2.90
C ARG A 241 -7.07 -3.76 3.67
N LEU A 242 -5.95 -3.65 2.96
CA LEU A 242 -4.71 -3.11 3.48
C LEU A 242 -4.32 -1.88 2.68
N THR A 243 -3.99 -0.81 3.39
CA THR A 243 -3.38 0.37 2.79
C THR A 243 -1.90 0.40 3.14
N LEU A 244 -1.08 0.48 2.10
CA LEU A 244 0.37 0.49 2.18
C LEU A 244 0.87 1.84 1.68
N THR A 245 1.76 2.45 2.45
CA THR A 245 2.52 3.61 2.00
C THR A 245 3.94 3.17 1.70
N THR A 246 4.39 3.38 0.48
CA THR A 246 5.77 3.05 0.10
C THR A 246 6.68 4.24 0.34
N ALA A 247 7.95 3.97 0.60
CA ALA A 247 9.00 4.96 0.34
C ALA A 247 8.88 5.43 -1.13
N PRO A 248 9.21 6.70 -1.44
CA PRO A 248 9.10 7.20 -2.81
C PRO A 248 9.99 6.38 -3.75
N VAL A 249 9.35 5.69 -4.70
CA VAL A 249 10.05 4.98 -5.78
C VAL A 249 9.75 5.71 -7.08
N ARG A 250 10.81 6.14 -7.77
CA ARG A 250 10.71 6.86 -9.04
C ARG A 250 10.16 5.92 -10.10
N ILE A 251 9.15 6.38 -10.83
CA ILE A 251 8.59 5.70 -11.99
C ILE A 251 9.06 6.43 -13.25
N SER A 252 9.69 5.71 -14.19
CA SER A 252 10.18 6.25 -15.46
C SER A 252 9.41 5.74 -16.68
N GLN A 253 8.40 4.90 -16.47
CA GLN A 253 7.62 4.26 -17.53
C GLN A 253 6.14 4.23 -17.15
N ASN A 254 5.26 4.48 -18.11
CA ASN A 254 3.81 4.47 -17.89
C ASN A 254 3.32 3.12 -17.34
N LYS A 255 3.83 2.02 -17.89
CA LYS A 255 3.49 0.68 -17.43
C LYS A 255 4.50 0.21 -16.39
N THR A 256 4.02 -0.03 -15.18
CA THR A 256 4.85 -0.45 -14.05
C THR A 256 4.34 -1.76 -13.49
N LEU A 257 5.25 -2.71 -13.24
CA LEU A 257 4.93 -3.97 -12.58
C LEU A 257 5.05 -3.81 -11.08
N VAL A 258 3.95 -4.04 -10.35
CA VAL A 258 3.93 -4.06 -8.88
C VAL A 258 3.77 -5.51 -8.44
N GLU A 259 4.70 -5.99 -7.62
CA GLU A 259 4.66 -7.32 -7.02
C GLU A 259 4.49 -7.19 -5.50
N VAL A 260 3.50 -7.90 -4.95
CA VAL A 260 3.24 -7.96 -3.52
C VAL A 260 3.47 -9.38 -3.06
N ARG A 261 4.38 -9.56 -2.10
CA ARG A 261 4.62 -10.82 -1.41
C ARG A 261 4.03 -10.76 -0.01
N LEU A 262 3.17 -11.71 0.30
CA LEU A 262 2.57 -11.91 1.61
C LEU A 262 2.79 -13.36 2.03
N GLY A 263 3.85 -13.60 2.81
CA GLY A 263 4.25 -14.96 3.20
C GLY A 263 4.65 -15.77 1.98
N THR A 264 3.92 -16.86 1.72
CA THR A 264 4.10 -17.70 0.53
C THR A 264 3.32 -17.21 -0.68
N THR A 265 2.36 -16.30 -0.51
CA THR A 265 1.59 -15.73 -1.62
C THR A 265 2.39 -14.64 -2.32
N THR A 266 2.45 -14.71 -3.65
CA THR A 266 2.97 -13.63 -4.50
C THR A 266 1.91 -13.23 -5.51
N ALA A 267 1.56 -11.94 -5.53
CA ALA A 267 0.66 -11.36 -6.51
C ALA A 267 1.39 -10.30 -7.34
N LYS A 268 1.09 -10.24 -8.64
CA LYS A 268 1.72 -9.33 -9.61
C LYS A 268 0.65 -8.55 -10.34
N PHE A 269 0.83 -7.25 -10.43
CA PHE A 269 -0.12 -6.32 -11.02
C PHE A 269 0.59 -5.44 -12.04
N ALA A 270 0.04 -5.34 -13.25
CA ALA A 270 0.45 -4.32 -14.20
C ALA A 270 -0.37 -3.06 -13.93
N VAL A 271 0.32 -1.96 -13.65
CA VAL A 271 -0.28 -0.67 -13.28
C VAL A 271 0.06 0.35 -14.36
N ASP A 272 -0.93 1.15 -14.76
CA ASP A 272 -0.77 2.17 -15.80
C ASP A 272 -0.81 3.58 -15.18
N PHE A 273 0.31 4.26 -15.26
CA PHE A 273 0.50 5.62 -14.78
C PHE A 273 0.33 6.68 -15.87
N SER A 274 -0.19 6.34 -17.05
CA SER A 274 -0.33 7.28 -18.18
C SER A 274 -1.06 8.58 -17.79
N ASP A 275 -2.13 8.49 -16.98
CA ASP A 275 -2.87 9.66 -16.50
C ASP A 275 -2.02 10.55 -15.59
N PHE A 276 -1.11 9.95 -14.81
CA PHE A 276 -0.20 10.69 -13.94
C PHE A 276 0.95 11.33 -14.72
N PHE A 277 1.47 10.66 -15.76
CA PHE A 277 2.44 11.27 -16.68
C PHE A 277 1.82 12.44 -17.46
N ALA A 278 0.55 12.34 -17.84
CA ALA A 278 -0.19 13.44 -18.44
C ALA A 278 -0.37 14.61 -17.45
N LEU A 279 -0.63 14.31 -16.16
CA LEU A 279 -0.69 15.31 -15.10
C LEU A 279 0.68 15.96 -14.84
N GLU A 280 1.76 15.19 -14.78
CA GLU A 280 3.13 15.68 -14.61
C GLU A 280 3.53 16.62 -15.74
N SER A 281 3.21 16.22 -16.97
CA SER A 281 3.35 17.05 -18.16
C SER A 281 2.55 18.35 -18.00
N ALA A 282 1.27 18.27 -17.61
CA ALA A 282 0.43 19.46 -17.40
C ALA A 282 0.95 20.38 -16.29
N VAL A 283 1.50 19.82 -15.19
CA VAL A 283 2.11 20.58 -14.09
C VAL A 283 3.36 21.31 -14.58
N LEU A 284 4.26 20.60 -15.28
CA LEU A 284 5.42 21.19 -15.95
C LEU A 284 5.02 22.31 -16.92
N PHE A 285 3.93 22.11 -17.68
CA PHE A 285 3.42 23.10 -18.63
C PHE A 285 2.62 24.25 -18.00
N SER A 286 2.31 24.15 -16.71
CA SER A 286 1.62 25.22 -15.97
C SER A 286 2.59 26.09 -15.16
N GLN A 287 3.83 25.62 -14.98
CA GLN A 287 4.83 26.34 -14.21
C GLN A 287 5.36 27.52 -15.02
N ARG A 288 5.06 28.71 -14.49
CA ARG A 288 5.55 29.99 -15.00
C ARG A 288 6.80 30.40 -14.23
N VAL A 289 7.82 30.82 -14.97
CA VAL A 289 9.11 31.26 -14.43
C VAL A 289 9.34 32.71 -14.82
N GLU A 290 9.63 33.55 -13.83
CA GLU A 290 10.04 34.94 -14.07
C GLU A 290 11.53 35.00 -14.37
N VAL A 291 11.90 35.54 -15.53
CA VAL A 291 13.30 35.72 -15.96
C VAL A 291 13.44 37.04 -16.70
N ASP A 292 14.32 37.92 -16.18
CA ASP A 292 14.72 39.17 -16.83
C ASP A 292 13.58 40.02 -17.43
N GLY A 293 12.47 40.17 -16.69
CA GLY A 293 11.32 40.97 -17.15
C GLY A 293 10.28 40.19 -17.99
N TRP A 294 10.44 38.86 -18.07
CA TRP A 294 9.50 37.95 -18.71
C TRP A 294 8.91 36.97 -17.71
N ASP A 295 7.65 36.60 -17.94
CA ASP A 295 6.97 35.48 -17.30
C ASP A 295 6.73 34.40 -18.37
N VAL A 296 7.50 33.31 -18.29
CA VAL A 296 7.62 32.29 -19.34
C VAL A 296 7.11 30.93 -18.84
N ALA A 297 6.32 30.24 -19.65
CA ALA A 297 5.99 28.83 -19.46
C ALA A 297 6.16 28.05 -20.76
N ALA A 298 6.63 26.82 -20.69
CA ALA A 298 6.32 25.85 -21.73
C ALA A 298 4.84 25.48 -21.60
N VAL A 299 4.07 25.40 -22.68
CA VAL A 299 2.62 25.11 -22.61
C VAL A 299 2.22 23.88 -23.43
N ASN A 300 3.09 23.40 -24.32
CA ASN A 300 2.87 22.18 -25.08
C ASN A 300 4.19 21.60 -25.59
N ILE A 301 4.25 20.28 -25.78
CA ILE A 301 5.31 19.58 -26.51
C ILE A 301 4.68 18.78 -27.64
N THR A 302 5.26 18.88 -28.83
CA THR A 302 4.82 18.10 -29.97
C THR A 302 6.00 17.40 -30.62
N GLU A 303 5.93 16.07 -30.68
CA GLU A 303 6.89 15.26 -31.43
C GLU A 303 6.37 14.99 -32.84
N ALA A 304 7.22 15.14 -33.85
CA ALA A 304 6.82 14.90 -35.24
C ALA A 304 8.00 14.49 -36.12
N SER A 305 7.73 13.71 -37.16
CA SER A 305 8.71 13.41 -38.22
C SER A 305 8.79 14.54 -39.26
N TYR A 306 7.71 15.32 -39.40
CA TYR A 306 7.58 16.42 -40.35
C TYR A 306 6.91 17.62 -39.69
N VAL A 307 7.43 18.82 -39.97
CA VAL A 307 6.87 20.09 -39.49
C VAL A 307 6.59 21.04 -40.65
N GLN A 308 5.63 21.94 -40.48
CA GLN A 308 5.25 22.95 -41.46
C GLN A 308 5.48 24.35 -40.88
N ILE A 309 6.31 25.15 -41.55
CA ILE A 309 6.64 26.53 -41.17
C ILE A 309 6.42 27.42 -42.40
N GLY A 310 5.60 28.45 -42.27
CA GLY A 310 5.35 29.40 -43.37
C GLY A 310 4.85 28.74 -44.66
N GLY A 311 4.11 27.63 -44.56
CA GLY A 311 3.60 26.86 -45.70
C GLY A 311 4.56 25.82 -46.27
N THR A 312 5.85 25.86 -45.91
CA THR A 312 6.85 24.87 -46.34
C THR A 312 6.93 23.71 -45.35
N VAL A 313 7.01 22.48 -45.85
CA VAL A 313 7.17 21.28 -45.02
C VAL A 313 8.65 20.90 -44.93
N TYR A 314 9.09 20.54 -43.73
CA TYR A 314 10.44 20.13 -43.42
C TYR A 314 10.44 18.75 -42.77
N GLY A 315 11.40 17.90 -43.18
CA GLY A 315 11.58 16.56 -42.64
C GLY A 315 12.70 16.51 -41.62
N ALA A 316 12.54 15.69 -40.59
CA ALA A 316 13.63 15.40 -39.67
C ALA A 316 14.75 14.64 -40.40
N GLU A 317 15.99 14.77 -39.93
CA GLU A 317 17.10 13.97 -40.45
C GLU A 317 16.89 12.48 -40.17
N GLU A 318 17.62 11.62 -40.91
CA GLU A 318 17.45 10.18 -40.78
C GLU A 318 17.67 9.74 -39.33
N ARG A 319 16.75 8.93 -38.79
CA ARG A 319 16.73 8.45 -37.39
C ARG A 319 16.55 9.54 -36.33
N MET A 320 16.20 10.77 -36.73
CA MET A 320 15.86 11.85 -35.83
C MET A 320 14.34 12.13 -35.85
N LYS A 321 13.85 12.78 -34.81
CA LYS A 321 12.51 13.37 -34.74
C LYS A 321 12.61 14.85 -34.37
N PHE A 322 11.62 15.62 -34.78
CA PHE A 322 11.43 16.96 -34.25
C PHE A 322 10.72 16.92 -32.91
N VAL A 323 11.13 17.82 -32.02
CA VAL A 323 10.43 18.15 -30.78
C VAL A 323 10.19 19.65 -30.80
N ALA A 324 8.93 20.06 -30.89
CA ALA A 324 8.53 21.46 -30.79
C ALA A 324 8.00 21.74 -29.39
N ILE A 325 8.63 22.68 -28.69
CA ILE A 325 8.17 23.17 -27.39
C ILE A 325 7.43 24.49 -27.62
N ARG A 326 6.13 24.53 -27.35
CA ARG A 326 5.39 25.80 -27.37
C ARG A 326 5.68 26.56 -26.10
N ILE A 327 6.16 27.78 -26.24
CA ILE A 327 6.46 28.70 -25.15
C ILE A 327 5.40 29.80 -25.13
N SER A 328 4.85 30.08 -23.95
CA SER A 328 4.02 31.25 -23.64
C SER A 328 4.88 32.25 -22.89
N ALA A 329 5.21 33.37 -23.52
CA ALA A 329 6.01 34.44 -22.94
C ALA A 329 5.14 35.68 -22.71
N ARG A 330 5.10 36.16 -21.47
CA ARG A 330 4.44 37.40 -21.07
C ARG A 330 5.50 38.44 -20.73
N ASN A 331 5.42 39.62 -21.34
CA ASN A 331 6.24 40.74 -20.91
C ASN A 331 5.67 41.31 -19.58
N ILE A 332 6.44 41.23 -18.50
CA ILE A 332 6.04 41.77 -17.17
C ILE A 332 6.74 43.09 -16.83
N ASP A 333 7.63 43.55 -17.71
CA ASP A 333 8.27 44.87 -17.61
C ASP A 333 7.31 46.00 -18.05
N LYS A 334 7.75 47.23 -17.78
CA LYS A 334 6.98 48.46 -18.06
C LYS A 334 7.14 48.96 -19.50
N GLU A 335 8.13 48.46 -20.23
CA GLU A 335 8.46 48.88 -21.59
C GLU A 335 8.29 47.70 -22.57
N PRO A 336 7.99 47.97 -23.86
CA PRO A 336 8.00 46.92 -24.87
C PRO A 336 9.35 46.22 -24.93
N ARG A 337 9.34 44.90 -25.11
CA ARG A 337 10.56 44.09 -25.21
C ARG A 337 10.55 43.20 -26.44
N PRO A 338 11.68 43.06 -27.16
CA PRO A 338 11.79 42.11 -28.25
C PRO A 338 11.85 40.69 -27.71
N LEU A 339 11.18 39.75 -28.39
CA LEU A 339 11.29 38.32 -28.07
C LEU A 339 12.74 37.81 -28.11
N GLY A 340 13.64 38.50 -28.84
CA GLY A 340 15.09 38.26 -28.89
C GLY A 340 15.79 38.29 -27.53
N ASP A 341 15.21 38.96 -26.52
CA ASP A 341 15.72 38.95 -25.15
C ASP A 341 15.63 37.56 -24.50
N LEU A 342 14.69 36.73 -24.95
CA LEU A 342 14.55 35.32 -24.54
C LEU A 342 15.38 34.44 -25.47
N TRP A 343 16.60 34.11 -25.07
CA TRP A 343 17.53 33.26 -25.82
C TRP A 343 18.14 32.17 -24.94
N GLY A 344 18.94 31.27 -25.55
CA GLY A 344 19.63 30.21 -24.82
C GLY A 344 18.75 29.00 -24.48
N PHE A 345 17.66 28.78 -25.24
CA PHE A 345 16.81 27.61 -25.10
C PHE A 345 17.61 26.33 -25.25
N LYS A 346 17.43 25.39 -24.32
CA LYS A 346 18.09 24.08 -24.33
C LYS A 346 17.09 23.01 -23.95
N LEU A 347 16.96 21.99 -24.78
CA LEU A 347 16.17 20.81 -24.50
C LEU A 347 17.05 19.80 -23.76
N VAL A 348 16.60 19.27 -22.62
CA VAL A 348 17.31 18.23 -21.89
C VAL A 348 16.45 16.96 -21.89
N THR A 349 16.96 15.87 -22.45
CA THR A 349 16.23 14.60 -22.51
C THR A 349 16.31 13.86 -21.17
N THR A 350 15.45 12.85 -21.01
CA THR A 350 15.47 11.92 -19.85
C THR A 350 16.83 11.23 -19.65
N ALA A 351 17.65 11.12 -20.70
CA ALA A 351 19.02 10.62 -20.65
C ALA A 351 20.04 11.66 -20.13
N GLY A 352 19.60 12.87 -19.77
CA GLY A 352 20.44 13.96 -19.31
C GLY A 352 21.23 14.66 -20.42
N LYS A 353 20.92 14.39 -21.69
CA LYS A 353 21.60 15.01 -22.84
C LYS A 353 20.93 16.33 -23.21
N GLY A 354 21.74 17.34 -23.49
CA GLY A 354 21.28 18.66 -23.89
C GLY A 354 21.34 18.87 -25.40
N TYR A 355 20.31 19.47 -25.96
CA TYR A 355 20.17 19.79 -27.39
C TYR A 355 19.87 21.27 -27.59
N ASP A 356 20.52 21.85 -28.58
CA ASP A 356 20.28 23.23 -29.02
C ASP A 356 19.13 23.28 -30.06
N PRO A 357 18.48 24.44 -30.24
CA PRO A 357 17.41 24.59 -31.23
C PRO A 357 17.90 24.28 -32.65
N ALA A 358 17.03 23.67 -33.45
CA ALA A 358 17.33 23.31 -34.82
C ALA A 358 17.51 24.57 -35.69
N THR A 359 18.73 24.80 -36.17
CA THR A 359 19.05 25.94 -37.05
C THR A 359 18.97 25.61 -38.53
N THR A 360 19.00 24.32 -38.88
CA THR A 360 19.04 23.85 -40.27
C THR A 360 17.91 22.86 -40.49
N LEU A 361 17.00 23.18 -41.42
CA LEU A 361 15.85 22.35 -41.75
C LEU A 361 15.90 21.95 -43.22
N ARG A 362 15.62 20.67 -43.51
CA ARG A 362 15.61 20.15 -44.88
C ARG A 362 14.17 20.15 -45.42
N PRO A 363 13.89 20.84 -46.53
CA PRO A 363 12.59 20.77 -47.17
C PRO A 363 12.21 19.33 -47.50
N ALA A 364 10.94 19.00 -47.32
CA ALA A 364 10.39 17.69 -47.59
C ALA A 364 9.01 17.80 -48.25
N HIS A 365 8.55 16.69 -48.81
CA HIS A 365 7.18 16.55 -49.33
C HIS A 365 6.32 15.79 -48.32
N GLY A 366 5.09 16.22 -48.11
CA GLY A 366 4.14 15.56 -47.22
C GLY A 366 3.26 16.54 -46.45
N VAL A 367 2.65 16.05 -45.37
CA VAL A 367 1.90 16.86 -44.40
C VAL A 367 2.74 16.96 -43.14
N GLY A 368 3.01 18.19 -42.70
CA GLY A 368 3.76 18.46 -41.48
C GLY A 368 2.88 19.02 -40.37
N THR A 369 3.29 18.83 -39.13
CA THR A 369 2.69 19.50 -37.97
C THR A 369 2.94 21.00 -38.06
N PHE A 370 1.90 21.83 -37.90
CA PHE A 370 2.02 23.28 -37.97
C PHE A 370 2.78 23.86 -36.77
N ILE A 371 3.80 24.68 -37.04
CA ILE A 371 4.68 25.31 -36.05
C ILE A 371 4.63 26.84 -36.23
N ILE A 372 4.55 27.57 -35.11
CA ILE A 372 4.63 29.04 -35.01
C ILE A 372 6.09 29.40 -34.72
N PRO A 373 6.88 29.85 -35.71
CA PRO A 373 8.32 30.03 -35.52
C PRO A 373 8.65 31.16 -34.53
N TYR A 374 9.63 30.90 -33.65
CA TYR A 374 10.25 31.94 -32.84
C TYR A 374 10.87 33.03 -33.71
N THR A 375 10.40 34.27 -33.54
CA THR A 375 10.83 35.44 -34.32
C THR A 375 11.40 36.50 -33.38
N PRO A 376 12.74 36.61 -33.24
CA PRO A 376 13.40 37.48 -32.26
C PRO A 376 13.04 38.96 -32.37
N SER A 377 12.72 39.44 -33.58
CA SER A 377 12.42 40.85 -33.87
C SER A 377 11.01 41.28 -33.46
N VAL A 378 10.15 40.37 -33.00
CA VAL A 378 8.80 40.71 -32.55
C VAL A 378 8.87 41.41 -31.20
N GLU A 379 8.41 42.66 -31.15
CA GLU A 379 8.22 43.39 -29.90
C GLU A 379 6.91 42.98 -29.21
N VAL A 380 6.99 42.77 -27.90
CA VAL A 380 5.88 42.38 -27.03
C VAL A 380 5.59 43.51 -26.05
N ARG A 381 4.35 44.00 -26.03
CA ARG A 381 3.97 45.11 -25.15
C ARG A 381 3.87 44.66 -23.69
N PRO A 382 4.00 45.59 -22.72
CA PRO A 382 3.76 45.30 -21.30
C PRO A 382 2.42 44.57 -21.07
N GLY A 383 2.46 43.44 -20.38
CA GLY A 383 1.31 42.57 -20.09
C GLY A 383 0.82 41.71 -21.26
N GLU A 384 1.35 41.89 -22.48
CA GLU A 384 1.01 41.07 -23.63
C GLU A 384 1.63 39.68 -23.53
N VAL A 385 0.89 38.68 -23.98
CA VAL A 385 1.35 37.29 -24.09
C VAL A 385 1.56 36.95 -25.56
N LYS A 386 2.73 36.40 -25.89
CA LYS A 386 3.01 35.79 -27.18
C LYS A 386 3.31 34.31 -27.02
N GLU A 387 2.81 33.51 -27.97
CA GLU A 387 3.15 32.10 -28.09
C GLU A 387 3.98 31.86 -29.33
N PHE A 388 5.01 31.03 -29.19
CA PHE A 388 5.88 30.61 -30.27
C PHE A 388 6.46 29.23 -29.95
N ASP A 389 6.97 28.55 -30.96
CA ASP A 389 7.66 27.28 -30.81
C ASP A 389 9.16 27.43 -30.90
N VAL A 390 9.83 26.71 -30.00
CA VAL A 390 11.24 26.39 -30.14
C VAL A 390 11.35 24.96 -30.64
N LEU A 391 11.95 24.80 -31.81
CA LEU A 391 12.07 23.51 -32.49
C LEU A 391 13.44 22.89 -32.20
N PHE A 392 13.46 21.63 -31.81
CA PHE A 392 14.67 20.83 -31.59
C PHE A 392 14.64 19.59 -32.47
N GLN A 393 15.81 19.00 -32.71
CA GLN A 393 15.95 17.73 -33.41
C GLN A 393 16.77 16.76 -32.56
N ILE A 394 16.16 15.63 -32.18
CA ILE A 394 16.76 14.62 -31.30
C ILE A 394 16.62 13.22 -31.90
N PRO A 395 17.41 12.21 -31.47
CA PRO A 395 17.24 10.83 -31.91
C PRO A 395 15.83 10.30 -31.62
N GLN A 396 15.30 9.46 -32.51
CA GLN A 396 13.93 8.92 -32.39
C GLN A 396 13.71 8.07 -31.13
N ASP A 397 14.77 7.47 -30.60
CA ASP A 397 14.79 6.62 -29.42
C ASP A 397 14.95 7.38 -28.10
N GLU A 398 15.16 8.71 -28.14
CA GLU A 398 15.22 9.53 -26.92
C GLU A 398 13.86 10.13 -26.54
N TYR A 399 13.60 10.21 -25.23
CA TYR A 399 12.37 10.75 -24.65
C TYR A 399 12.65 12.08 -23.95
N VAL A 400 11.74 13.04 -24.16
CA VAL A 400 11.77 14.40 -23.57
C VAL A 400 11.04 14.43 -22.25
#